data_AF-A0A402AYX4-F1
#
_entry.id   AF-A0A402AYX4-F1
#
_cell.length_a   1.000
_cell.length_b   1.000
_cell.length_c   1.000
_cell.angle_alpha   90.00
_cell.angle_beta   90.00
_cell.angle_gamma   90.00
#
_symmetry.space_group_name_H-M   'P 1'
#
loop_
_entity.id
_entity.type
_entity.pdbx_description
1 polymer ?
#
loop_
_entity_poly.entity_id
_entity_poly.type
_entity_poly.pdbx_seq_one_letter_code
_entity_poly.pdbx_strand_id
1 'polypeptide(L)' 'MYKDTPKFRLLMYRQYCKIYGELFSGGDYQLNEQVTFDDGQAKGTVTWKYLRREQGLVYVLEDYSGYHFHVAAHQIIGKA' A
#
# COMPACT_ATOMS: atom_id res chain seq x y z
N MET A 1 14.50 -0.33 1.87
CA MET A 1 14.21 1.13 1.87
C MET A 1 14.45 1.67 0.47
N TYR A 2 13.39 1.79 -0.34
CA TYR A 2 13.48 2.34 -1.69
C TYR A 2 13.85 3.81 -1.60
N LYS A 3 15.14 4.13 -1.77
CA LYS A 3 15.63 5.51 -1.80
C LYS A 3 15.01 6.21 -2.99
N ASP A 4 14.09 7.11 -2.69
CA ASP A 4 13.47 8.15 -3.52
C ASP A 4 14.20 8.49 -4.82
N THR A 5 14.00 7.66 -5.83
CA THR A 5 14.38 7.98 -7.20
C THR A 5 13.09 8.19 -7.99
N PRO A 6 12.88 9.38 -8.59
CA PRO A 6 11.68 9.66 -9.40
C PRO A 6 11.41 8.60 -10.49
N LYS A 7 12.48 7.97 -11.02
CA LYS A 7 12.41 6.87 -11.97
C LYS A 7 11.70 5.63 -11.40
N PHE A 8 11.95 5.29 -10.14
CA PHE A 8 11.34 4.15 -9.47
C PHE A 8 9.85 4.41 -9.18
N ARG A 9 9.50 5.63 -8.74
CA ARG A 9 8.09 6.03 -8.57
C ARG A 9 7.31 5.98 -9.88
N LEU A 10 7.89 6.41 -10.99
CA LEU A 10 7.23 6.36 -12.30
C LEU A 10 7.05 4.91 -12.79
N LEU A 11 8.03 4.05 -12.55
CA LEU A 11 7.94 2.62 -12.87
C LEU A 11 6.83 1.95 -12.06
N MET A 12 6.79 2.21 -10.75
CA MET A 12 5.75 1.68 -9.88
C MET A 12 4.38 2.22 -10.24
N TYR A 13 4.29 3.51 -10.56
CA TYR A 13 3.06 4.11 -11.07
C TYR A 13 2.56 3.41 -12.32
N ARG A 14 3.43 3.15 -13.31
CA ARG A 14 3.03 2.45 -14.55
C ARG A 14 2.57 1.03 -14.31
N GLN A 15 3.23 0.32 -13.39
CA GLN A 15 2.90 -1.06 -13.06
C GLN A 15 1.58 -1.12 -12.28
N TYR A 16 1.49 -0.38 -11.16
CA TYR A 16 0.35 -0.46 -10.25
C TYR A 16 -0.88 0.28 -10.76
N CYS A 17 -0.75 1.36 -11.53
CA CYS A 17 -1.90 2.01 -12.15
C CYS A 17 -2.62 1.05 -13.11
N LYS A 18 -1.89 0.20 -13.85
CA LYS A 18 -2.50 -0.81 -14.73
C LYS A 18 -3.15 -1.97 -13.96
N ILE A 19 -2.58 -2.38 -12.83
CA ILE A 19 -3.07 -3.55 -12.08
C ILE A 19 -4.20 -3.17 -11.11
N TYR A 20 -4.06 -2.04 -10.42
CA TYR A 20 -4.92 -1.64 -9.31
C TYR A 20 -5.76 -0.38 -9.60
N GLY A 21 -5.44 0.35 -10.66
CA GLY A 21 -6.04 1.64 -10.95
C GLY A 21 -5.24 2.81 -10.36
N GLU A 22 -5.77 4.01 -10.57
CA GLU A 22 -5.10 5.25 -10.20
C GLU A 22 -4.76 5.32 -8.70
N LEU A 23 -3.60 5.92 -8.40
CA LEU A 23 -3.18 6.16 -7.02
C LEU A 23 -4.16 7.10 -6.34
N PHE A 24 -4.79 6.64 -5.26
CA PHE A 24 -5.64 7.48 -4.44
C PHE A 24 -4.78 8.37 -3.53
N SER A 25 -4.98 9.69 -3.57
CA SER A 25 -4.17 10.64 -2.79
C SER A 25 -4.55 10.70 -1.30
N GLY A 26 -5.80 10.39 -0.95
CA GLY A 26 -6.31 10.42 0.42
C GLY A 26 -5.94 9.19 1.27
N GLY A 27 -6.56 9.08 2.45
CA GLY A 27 -6.36 7.98 3.39
C GLY A 27 -5.36 8.25 4.51
N ASP A 28 -5.41 7.43 5.55
CA ASP A 28 -4.69 7.63 6.82
C ASP A 28 -3.19 7.31 6.72
N TYR A 29 -2.83 6.43 5.78
CA TYR A 29 -1.46 5.98 5.56
C TYR A 29 -0.88 6.44 4.21
N GLN A 30 0.40 6.79 4.24
CA GLN A 30 1.20 7.25 3.10
C GLN A 30 2.04 6.12 2.52
N LEU A 31 2.46 6.29 1.26
CA LEU A 31 3.41 5.36 0.63
C LEU A 31 4.71 5.31 1.45
N ASN A 32 5.31 4.13 1.54
CA ASN A 32 6.47 3.78 2.36
C ASN A 32 6.26 3.83 3.88
N GLU A 33 5.04 4.10 4.38
CA GLU A 33 4.77 3.90 5.81
C GLU A 33 4.65 2.42 6.14
N GLN A 34 5.13 2.04 7.32
CA GLN A 34 4.95 0.70 7.87
C GLN A 34 3.68 0.68 8.71
N VAL A 35 2.83 -0.31 8.45
CA VAL A 35 1.55 -0.49 9.13
C VAL A 35 1.47 -1.90 9.71
N THR A 36 0.74 -2.01 10.81
CA THR A 36 0.38 -3.30 11.41
C THR A 36 -1.05 -3.61 11.02
N PHE A 37 -1.28 -4.81 10.51
CA PHE A 37 -2.58 -5.33 10.14
C PHE A 37 -2.76 -6.71 10.79
N ASP A 38 -4.00 -7.20 10.83
CA ASP A 38 -4.34 -8.45 11.54
C ASP A 38 -4.05 -8.38 13.06
N ASP A 39 -3.92 -9.52 13.74
CA ASP A 39 -3.73 -9.73 15.19
C ASP A 39 -2.59 -8.94 15.92
N GLY A 40 -1.92 -8.00 15.24
CA GLY A 40 -0.81 -7.22 15.79
C GLY A 40 0.58 -7.75 15.47
N GLN A 41 0.70 -8.91 14.83
CA GLN A 41 1.99 -9.50 14.48
C GLN A 41 2.42 -9.19 13.05
N ALA A 42 1.47 -9.12 12.13
CA ALA A 42 1.77 -8.91 10.71
C ALA A 42 2.04 -7.42 10.41
N LYS A 43 3.19 -7.16 9.78
CA LYS A 43 3.65 -5.82 9.40
C LYS A 43 3.90 -5.75 7.90
N GLY A 44 3.53 -4.62 7.29
CA GLY A 44 3.72 -4.39 5.87
C GLY A 44 4.04 -2.93 5.58
N THR A 45 4.76 -2.69 4.49
CA THR A 45 5.04 -1.34 4.00
C THR A 45 4.05 -0.98 2.90
N VAL A 46 3.41 0.19 3.01
CA VAL A 46 2.45 0.66 2.01
C VAL A 46 3.17 0.96 0.70
N THR A 47 2.83 0.23 -0.37
CA THR A 47 3.40 0.43 -1.71
C THR A 47 2.42 1.06 -2.69
N TRP A 48 1.11 0.91 -2.46
CA TRP A 48 0.07 1.55 -3.26
C TRP A 48 -1.21 1.76 -2.46
N LYS A 49 -2.08 2.64 -2.93
CA LYS A 49 -3.44 2.82 -2.40
C LYS A 49 -4.41 3.20 -3.51
N TYR A 50 -5.59 2.62 -3.52
CA TYR A 50 -6.59 2.81 -4.57
C TYR A 50 -8.01 2.59 -4.04
N LEU A 51 -9.02 3.06 -4.79
CA LEU A 51 -10.43 2.85 -4.46
C LEU A 51 -11.00 1.65 -5.20
N ARG A 52 -11.74 0.80 -4.49
CA ARG A 52 -12.49 -0.32 -5.05
C ARG A 52 -13.96 -0.22 -4.64
N ARG A 53 -14.88 -0.34 -5.60
CA ARG A 53 -16.32 -0.06 -5.42
C ARG A 53 -16.97 -0.69 -4.17
N GLU A 54 -16.62 -1.94 -3.85
CA GLU A 54 -17.24 -2.67 -2.73
C GLU A 54 -16.42 -2.64 -1.42
N GLN A 55 -15.12 -2.34 -1.50
CA GLN A 55 -14.20 -2.40 -0.36
C GLN A 55 -13.75 -1.01 0.12
N GLY A 56 -14.08 0.04 -0.62
CA GLY A 56 -13.62 1.40 -0.35
C GLY A 56 -12.13 1.55 -0.62
N LEU A 57 -11.42 2.22 0.30
CA LEU A 57 -9.99 2.40 0.22
C LEU A 57 -9.24 1.10 0.52
N VAL A 58 -8.40 0.68 -0.42
CA VAL A 58 -7.54 -0.50 -0.32
C VAL A 58 -6.09 -0.07 -0.36
N TYR A 59 -5.31 -0.62 0.56
CA TYR A 59 -3.86 -0.49 0.63
C TYR A 59 -3.21 -1.75 0.06
N VAL A 60 -2.22 -1.56 -0.80
CA VAL A 60 -1.30 -2.62 -1.20
C VAL A 60 -0.07 -2.51 -0.31
N LEU A 61 0.24 -3.60 0.36
CA LEU A 61 1.35 -3.71 1.29
C LEU A 61 2.40 -4.67 0.74
N GLU A 62 3.67 -4.39 1.03
CA GLU A 62 4.82 -5.27 0.78
C GLU A 62 5.36 -5.75 2.12
N ASP A 63 5.53 -7.07 2.30
CA ASP A 63 6.20 -7.63 3.47
C ASP A 63 7.73 -7.63 3.32
N TYR A 64 8.45 -8.14 4.34
CA TYR A 64 9.91 -8.21 4.29
C TYR A 64 10.46 -9.15 3.21
N SER A 65 9.63 -10.03 2.65
CA SER A 65 9.98 -10.97 1.58
C SER A 65 9.80 -10.38 0.18
N GLY A 66 9.19 -9.18 0.08
CA GLY A 66 8.85 -8.54 -1.18
C GLY A 66 7.50 -9.00 -1.76
N TYR A 67 6.71 -9.76 -0.98
CA TYR A 67 5.40 -10.22 -1.42
C TYR A 67 4.35 -9.11 -1.24
N HIS A 68 3.51 -8.93 -2.26
CA HIS A 68 2.47 -7.92 -2.27
C HIS A 68 1.11 -8.51 -1.91
N PHE A 69 0.38 -7.84 -1.04
CA PHE A 69 -0.97 -8.24 -0.65
C PHE A 69 -1.86 -7.02 -0.37
N HIS A 70 -3.17 -7.25 -0.37
CA HIS A 70 -4.19 -6.21 -0.36
C HIS A 70 -4.94 -6.22 0.96
N VAL A 71 -5.10 -5.05 1.55
CA VAL A 71 -5.77 -4.89 2.84
C VAL A 71 -6.72 -3.69 2.73
N ALA A 72 -7.99 -3.87 3.08
CA ALA A 72 -8.93 -2.77 3.15
C ALA A 72 -8.57 -1.86 4.34
N ALA A 73 -8.79 -0.55 4.21
CA ALA A 73 -8.38 0.43 5.23
C ALA A 73 -8.87 0.07 6.65
N HIS A 74 -10.08 -0.46 6.78
CA HIS A 74 -10.69 -0.85 8.06
C HIS A 74 -10.05 -2.10 8.72
N GLN A 75 -9.16 -2.80 8.02
CA GLN A 75 -8.44 -3.98 8.53
C GLN A 75 -7.04 -3.62 9.06
N ILE A 76 -6.60 -2.37 8.88
CA ILE A 76 -5.34 -1.87 9.44
C ILE A 76 -5.61 -1.36 10.85
N ILE A 77 -4.88 -1.91 11.82
CA ILE A 77 -5.08 -1.59 13.24
C ILE A 77 -4.22 -0.41 13.71
N GLY A 78 -3.16 -0.04 12.97
CA GLY A 78 -2.35 1.13 13.26
C GLY A 78 -1.02 1.20 12.52
N LYS A 79 -0.22 2.23 12.84
CA LYS A 79 1.18 2.35 12.39
C LYS A 79 2.07 1.39 13.19
N ALA A 80 3.12 0.88 12.53
CA ALA A 80 4.02 -0.14 13.07
C ALA A 80 5.29 0.40 13.74
#